data_AF-A0A8S2MG96-F1
#
_entry.id   AF-A0A8S2MG96-F1
#
_cell.length_a   1.000
_cell.length_b   1.000
_cell.length_c   1.000
_cell.angle_alpha   90.00
_cell.angle_beta   90.00
_cell.angle_gamma   90.00
#
_symmetry.space_group_name_H-M   'P 1'
#
loop_
_entity.id
_entity.type
_entity.pdbx_description
1 polymer ?
#
loop_
_entity_poly.entity_id
_entity_poly.type
_entity_poly.pdbx_seq_one_letter_code
_entity_poly.pdbx_strand_id
1 'polypeptide(L)'
;MGKGGHNTRIGNTDDQQADLASLSAPPHRLPTLSEIKVKLPAHCFRSTVRESMSYVVKDVIYVALAFIVMYQIQNRFQYGFLLFPIYWCVQGTLYTSLFVLGHDCGHSSFSTYPLLNDIVGTILHTWILTPYYTWKITHNKHHKNTGNIDKDEIFYPQRGSPFEPSLIDDILSWLPGIGWFYYLLNGYSPRTINHFNPFEPIFYNRNLLGVSCSLLAYVGMCYSMYLYGCSFGFMNLVAYHLIPVFLFASYMVIITMLHHTEL
;
A
#
# COMPACT_ATOMS: atom_id res chain seq x y z
N MET A 1 44.20 50.85 -14.51
CA MET A 1 43.14 51.67 -13.87
C MET A 1 41.90 51.59 -14.74
N GLY A 2 40.74 51.28 -14.14
CA GLY A 2 39.43 51.28 -14.82
C GLY A 2 38.73 49.91 -14.82
N LYS A 3 37.89 49.66 -13.82
CA LYS A 3 37.00 48.49 -13.66
C LYS A 3 35.77 48.62 -14.57
N GLY A 4 35.29 47.51 -15.13
CA GLY A 4 33.97 47.41 -15.79
C GLY A 4 33.37 46.03 -15.51
N GLY A 5 32.26 46.00 -14.78
CA GLY A 5 31.68 44.81 -14.18
C GLY A 5 31.06 43.82 -15.17
N HIS A 6 31.19 42.54 -14.84
CA HIS A 6 30.39 41.46 -15.42
C HIS A 6 28.97 41.57 -14.85
N ASN A 7 28.02 42.01 -15.66
CA ASN A 7 26.60 41.96 -15.33
C ASN A 7 26.07 40.58 -15.75
N THR A 8 25.78 39.75 -14.75
CA THR A 8 24.90 38.59 -14.87
C THR A 8 23.58 39.04 -15.48
N ARG A 9 23.27 38.55 -16.68
CA ARG A 9 21.92 38.66 -17.24
C ARG A 9 21.00 37.80 -16.36
N ILE A 10 20.30 38.46 -15.44
CA ILE A 10 19.07 37.94 -14.87
C ILE A 10 18.14 37.74 -16.07
N GLY A 11 17.90 36.49 -16.44
CA GLY A 11 16.89 36.14 -17.43
C GLY A 11 15.54 36.68 -16.95
N ASN A 12 14.86 37.40 -17.83
CA ASN A 12 13.55 37.98 -17.58
C ASN A 12 12.60 36.94 -16.98
N THR A 13 12.05 37.25 -15.82
CA THR A 13 10.90 36.55 -15.20
C THR A 13 9.66 36.53 -16.11
N ASP A 14 9.61 37.40 -17.13
CA ASP A 14 8.49 37.51 -18.06
C ASP A 14 8.45 36.37 -19.09
N ASP A 15 9.59 35.78 -19.46
CA ASP A 15 9.64 34.72 -20.48
C ASP A 15 9.14 33.37 -19.92
N GLN A 16 9.39 33.07 -18.64
CA GLN A 16 8.82 31.89 -17.97
C GLN A 16 7.31 32.04 -17.69
N GLN A 17 6.84 33.28 -17.51
CA GLN A 17 5.42 33.56 -17.26
C GLN A 17 4.60 33.53 -18.56
N ALA A 18 5.21 33.84 -19.71
CA ALA A 18 4.63 33.69 -21.03
C ALA A 18 4.44 32.21 -21.44
N ASP A 19 5.37 31.32 -21.07
CA ASP A 19 5.25 29.89 -21.36
C ASP A 19 4.11 29.21 -20.57
N LEU A 20 3.90 29.60 -19.31
CA LEU A 20 2.78 29.12 -18.48
C LEU A 20 1.41 29.66 -18.93
N ALA A 21 1.37 30.86 -19.53
CA ALA A 21 0.16 31.45 -20.09
C ALA A 21 -0.27 30.81 -21.43
N SER A 22 0.62 30.04 -22.07
CA SER A 22 0.36 29.34 -23.33
C SER A 22 -0.27 27.95 -23.14
N LEU A 23 -0.38 27.46 -21.90
CA LEU A 23 -1.18 26.29 -21.58
C LEU A 23 -2.64 26.61 -21.85
N SER A 24 -3.10 26.21 -23.04
CA SER A 24 -4.50 26.29 -23.47
C SER A 24 -5.41 25.99 -22.29
N ALA A 25 -6.26 26.95 -21.92
CA ALA A 25 -7.25 26.76 -20.87
C ALA A 25 -7.91 25.39 -21.08
N PRO A 26 -8.00 24.53 -20.03
CA PRO A 26 -8.56 23.21 -20.18
C PRO A 26 -9.93 23.34 -20.88
N PRO A 27 -10.26 22.44 -21.82
CA PRO A 27 -11.48 22.54 -22.60
C PRO A 27 -12.66 22.84 -21.66
N HIS A 28 -13.53 23.78 -22.07
CA HIS A 28 -14.59 24.40 -21.25
C HIS A 28 -15.54 23.40 -20.55
N ARG A 29 -15.43 22.11 -20.87
CA ARG A 29 -16.05 20.98 -20.16
C ARG A 29 -15.14 19.76 -20.19
N LEU A 30 -14.65 19.34 -19.02
CA LEU A 30 -14.00 18.03 -18.86
C LEU A 30 -15.05 16.91 -19.02
N PRO A 31 -14.68 15.76 -19.62
CA PRO A 31 -15.59 14.64 -19.75
C PRO A 31 -15.96 14.08 -18.38
N THR A 32 -17.22 13.72 -18.21
CA THR A 32 -17.70 13.04 -17.00
C THR A 32 -17.24 11.59 -16.97
N LEU A 33 -17.16 10.98 -15.78
CA LEU A 33 -16.83 9.56 -15.63
C LEU A 33 -17.76 8.65 -16.45
N SER A 34 -19.04 9.02 -16.55
CA SER A 34 -20.03 8.28 -17.35
C SER A 34 -19.73 8.36 -18.84
N GLU A 35 -19.36 9.54 -19.35
CA GLU A 35 -18.98 9.72 -20.76
C GLU A 35 -17.73 8.90 -21.13
N ILE A 36 -16.75 8.82 -20.22
CA ILE A 36 -15.56 7.98 -20.39
C ILE A 36 -15.95 6.50 -20.39
N LYS A 37 -16.76 6.05 -19.41
CA LYS A 37 -17.17 4.64 -19.29
C LYS A 37 -17.93 4.13 -20.52
N VAL A 38 -18.78 4.96 -21.12
CA VAL A 38 -19.54 4.61 -22.33
C VAL A 38 -18.63 4.39 -23.55
N LYS A 39 -17.46 5.04 -23.59
CA LYS A 39 -16.48 4.88 -24.68
C LYS A 39 -15.61 3.64 -24.53
N LEU A 40 -15.53 3.05 -23.33
CA LEU A 40 -14.71 1.87 -23.06
C LEU A 40 -15.46 0.58 -23.44
N PRO A 41 -14.76 -0.43 -24.01
CA PRO A 41 -15.38 -1.71 -24.32
C PRO A 41 -16.04 -2.38 -23.10
N ALA A 42 -17.21 -2.98 -23.29
CA ALA A 42 -17.95 -3.62 -22.19
C ALA A 42 -17.18 -4.74 -21.48
N HIS A 43 -16.23 -5.40 -22.17
CA HIS A 43 -15.40 -6.44 -21.57
C HIS A 43 -14.41 -5.88 -20.53
N CYS A 44 -14.03 -4.59 -20.60
CA CYS A 44 -13.17 -3.93 -19.60
C CYS A 44 -13.81 -3.83 -18.22
N PHE A 45 -15.14 -4.01 -18.13
CA PHE A 45 -15.91 -3.97 -16.88
C PHE A 45 -16.36 -5.35 -16.40
N ARG A 46 -15.87 -6.43 -17.02
CA ARG A 46 -16.23 -7.81 -16.69
C ARG A 46 -15.05 -8.49 -16.02
N SER A 47 -15.07 -8.59 -14.69
CA SER A 47 -14.20 -9.52 -13.96
C SER A 47 -14.81 -10.91 -13.96
N THR A 48 -14.00 -11.93 -14.24
CA THR A 48 -14.44 -13.33 -14.10
C THR A 48 -13.80 -13.94 -12.87
N VAL A 49 -14.62 -14.51 -11.98
CA VAL A 49 -14.13 -15.13 -10.73
C VAL A 49 -13.07 -16.19 -11.01
N ARG A 50 -13.22 -16.96 -12.09
CA ARG A 50 -12.25 -17.98 -12.51
C ARG A 50 -10.87 -17.37 -12.76
N GLU A 51 -10.81 -16.28 -13.51
CA GLU A 51 -9.55 -15.63 -13.85
C GLU A 51 -8.92 -14.98 -12.61
N SER A 52 -9.70 -14.23 -11.83
CA SER A 52 -9.24 -13.61 -10.59
C SER A 52 -8.69 -14.64 -9.59
N MET A 53 -9.40 -15.76 -9.38
CA MET A 53 -8.94 -16.85 -8.53
C MET A 53 -7.74 -17.60 -9.10
N SER A 54 -7.56 -17.64 -10.44
CA SER A 54 -6.36 -18.22 -11.03
C SER A 54 -5.10 -17.44 -10.67
N TYR A 55 -5.19 -16.11 -10.54
CA TYR A 55 -4.09 -15.28 -10.04
C TYR A 55 -3.80 -15.56 -8.57
N VAL A 56 -4.83 -15.73 -7.73
CA VAL A 56 -4.65 -16.13 -6.32
C VAL A 56 -3.91 -17.46 -6.22
N VAL A 57 -4.35 -18.47 -6.96
CA VAL A 57 -3.70 -19.80 -6.96
C VAL A 57 -2.26 -19.70 -7.44
N LYS A 58 -2.02 -18.97 -8.54
CA LYS A 58 -0.67 -18.75 -9.09
C LYS A 58 0.26 -18.10 -8.06
N ASP A 59 -0.18 -17.03 -7.41
CA ASP A 59 0.63 -16.28 -6.46
C ASP A 59 0.89 -17.09 -5.17
N VAL A 60 -0.10 -17.82 -4.67
CA VAL A 60 0.07 -18.75 -3.54
C VAL A 60 1.04 -19.87 -3.87
N ILE A 61 1.00 -20.42 -5.10
CA ILE A 61 1.98 -21.41 -5.56
C ILE A 61 3.39 -20.83 -5.57
N TYR A 62 3.59 -19.60 -6.06
CA TYR A 62 4.91 -18.98 -6.06
C TYR A 62 5.43 -18.69 -4.65
N VAL A 63 4.57 -18.18 -3.77
CA VAL A 63 4.87 -17.98 -2.35
C VAL A 63 5.29 -19.28 -1.67
N ALA A 64 4.55 -20.37 -1.92
CA ALA A 64 4.84 -21.68 -1.36
C ALA A 64 6.12 -22.28 -1.95
N LEU A 65 6.32 -22.14 -3.27
CA LEU A 65 7.49 -22.66 -3.96
C LEU A 65 8.78 -21.99 -3.47
N ALA A 66 8.78 -20.66 -3.35
CA ALA A 66 9.92 -19.92 -2.84
C ALA A 66 10.27 -20.35 -1.39
N PHE A 67 9.26 -20.54 -0.53
CA PHE A 67 9.46 -21.11 0.80
C PHE A 67 10.05 -22.53 0.75
N ILE A 68 9.46 -23.44 -0.04
CA ILE A 68 9.91 -24.83 -0.14
C ILE A 68 11.34 -24.91 -0.67
N VAL A 69 11.68 -24.13 -1.68
CA VAL A 69 13.04 -24.07 -2.25
C VAL A 69 14.02 -23.61 -1.18
N MET A 70 13.74 -22.51 -0.48
CA MET A 70 14.63 -22.01 0.58
C MET A 70 14.76 -23.02 1.74
N TYR A 71 13.66 -23.65 2.13
CA TYR A 71 13.65 -24.69 3.16
C TYR A 71 14.50 -25.91 2.77
N GLN A 72 14.41 -26.37 1.53
CA GLN A 72 15.24 -27.46 1.01
C GLN A 72 16.72 -27.08 0.95
N ILE A 73 17.03 -25.83 0.55
CA ILE A 73 18.40 -25.31 0.54
C ILE A 73 18.99 -25.35 1.96
N GLN A 74 18.25 -24.83 2.94
CA GLN A 74 18.70 -24.77 4.33
C GLN A 74 18.95 -26.16 4.93
N ASN A 75 18.14 -27.16 4.56
CA ASN A 75 18.28 -28.52 5.07
C ASN A 75 19.36 -29.34 4.36
N ARG A 76 19.70 -29.02 3.11
CA ARG A 76 20.66 -29.80 2.30
C ARG A 76 22.07 -29.22 2.31
N PHE A 77 22.22 -27.91 2.49
CA PHE A 77 23.51 -27.23 2.39
C PHE A 77 23.86 -26.54 3.70
N GLN A 78 25.04 -26.86 4.25
CA GLN A 78 25.55 -26.29 5.51
C GLN A 78 25.57 -24.75 5.50
N TYR A 79 25.85 -24.15 4.36
CA TYR A 79 25.90 -22.69 4.17
C TYR A 79 24.67 -22.13 3.43
N GLY A 80 23.57 -22.89 3.39
CA GLY A 80 22.32 -22.48 2.73
C GLY A 80 21.77 -21.15 3.25
N PHE A 81 22.04 -20.82 4.51
CA PHE A 81 21.60 -19.58 5.15
C PHE A 81 22.14 -18.32 4.46
N LEU A 82 23.24 -18.41 3.71
CA LEU A 82 23.79 -17.28 2.95
C LEU A 82 22.85 -16.81 1.84
N LEU A 83 21.86 -17.63 1.43
CA LEU A 83 20.87 -17.27 0.41
C LEU A 83 19.62 -16.59 0.98
N PHE A 84 19.50 -16.44 2.30
CA PHE A 84 18.36 -15.76 2.92
C PHE A 84 18.14 -14.34 2.38
N PRO A 85 19.14 -13.48 2.16
CA PRO A 85 18.92 -12.16 1.58
C PRO A 85 18.23 -12.18 0.21
N ILE A 86 18.59 -13.14 -0.65
CA ILE A 86 17.94 -13.32 -1.96
C ILE A 86 16.51 -13.81 -1.77
N TYR A 87 16.32 -14.80 -0.89
CA TYR A 87 14.98 -15.30 -0.53
C TYR A 87 14.08 -14.18 0.01
N TRP A 88 14.58 -13.33 0.90
CA TRP A 88 13.82 -12.22 1.47
C TRP A 88 13.34 -11.27 0.37
N CYS A 89 14.22 -10.85 -0.54
CA CYS A 89 13.83 -9.99 -1.66
C CYS A 89 12.74 -10.63 -2.51
N VAL A 90 12.94 -11.89 -2.93
CA VAL A 90 11.97 -12.62 -3.77
C VAL A 90 10.63 -12.79 -3.03
N GLN A 91 10.66 -13.29 -1.79
CA GLN A 91 9.47 -13.57 -1.00
C GLN A 91 8.71 -12.27 -0.65
N GLY A 92 9.43 -11.20 -0.31
CA GLY A 92 8.85 -9.88 -0.05
C GLY A 92 8.15 -9.31 -1.29
N THR A 93 8.76 -9.44 -2.48
CA THR A 93 8.10 -9.06 -3.75
C THR A 93 6.85 -9.89 -4.02
N LEU A 94 6.88 -11.20 -3.75
CA LEU A 94 5.71 -12.06 -3.88
C LEU A 94 4.60 -11.69 -2.88
N TYR A 95 4.95 -11.22 -1.67
CA TYR A 95 3.96 -10.70 -0.73
C TYR A 95 3.32 -9.39 -1.19
N THR A 96 4.06 -8.55 -1.93
CA THR A 96 3.46 -7.40 -2.62
C THR A 96 2.41 -7.83 -3.65
N SER A 97 2.57 -8.97 -4.32
CA SER A 97 1.53 -9.46 -5.25
C SER A 97 0.26 -9.91 -4.51
N LEU A 98 0.39 -10.53 -3.33
CA LEU A 98 -0.77 -10.81 -2.46
C LEU A 98 -1.48 -9.53 -2.01
N PHE A 99 -0.71 -8.47 -1.71
CA PHE A 99 -1.28 -7.17 -1.40
C PHE A 99 -2.10 -6.61 -2.55
N VAL A 100 -1.58 -6.66 -3.79
CA VAL A 100 -2.27 -6.20 -5.01
C VAL A 100 -3.57 -6.96 -5.23
N LEU A 101 -3.58 -8.28 -5.05
CA LEU A 101 -4.81 -9.08 -5.17
C LEU A 101 -5.86 -8.71 -4.11
N GLY A 102 -5.45 -8.51 -2.86
CA GLY A 102 -6.35 -8.01 -1.81
C GLY A 102 -6.78 -6.56 -2.06
N HIS A 103 -5.91 -5.72 -2.60
CA HIS A 103 -6.22 -4.35 -3.03
C HIS A 103 -7.35 -4.34 -4.07
N ASP A 104 -7.26 -5.20 -5.07
CA ASP A 104 -8.29 -5.34 -6.11
C ASP A 104 -9.62 -5.87 -5.55
N CYS A 105 -9.56 -6.71 -4.51
CA CYS A 105 -10.75 -7.08 -3.75
C CYS A 105 -11.37 -5.84 -3.07
N GLY A 106 -10.54 -4.97 -2.49
CA GLY A 106 -10.96 -3.71 -1.85
C GLY A 106 -11.69 -2.75 -2.78
N HIS A 107 -11.27 -2.73 -4.05
CA HIS A 107 -11.87 -1.92 -5.13
C HIS A 107 -13.02 -2.59 -5.89
N SER A 108 -13.35 -3.83 -5.56
CA SER A 108 -14.31 -4.65 -6.30
C SER A 108 -13.96 -4.86 -7.79
N SER A 109 -12.69 -4.68 -8.17
CA SER A 109 -12.18 -5.05 -9.48
C SER A 109 -11.90 -6.56 -9.57
N PHE A 110 -11.59 -7.20 -8.43
CA PHE A 110 -11.36 -8.65 -8.36
C PHE A 110 -12.60 -9.47 -8.76
N SER A 111 -13.78 -9.13 -8.24
CA SER A 111 -15.04 -9.76 -8.64
C SER A 111 -16.23 -8.83 -8.39
N THR A 112 -17.37 -9.11 -9.03
CA THR A 112 -18.64 -8.41 -8.77
C THR A 112 -19.33 -8.85 -7.48
N TYR A 113 -18.78 -9.80 -6.72
CA TYR A 113 -19.37 -10.37 -5.51
C TYR A 113 -18.68 -9.79 -4.26
N PRO A 114 -19.32 -8.86 -3.53
CA PRO A 114 -18.67 -8.16 -2.41
C PRO A 114 -18.18 -9.12 -1.31
N LEU A 115 -18.99 -10.13 -0.96
CA LEU A 115 -18.63 -11.11 0.06
C LEU A 115 -17.40 -11.95 -0.35
N LEU A 116 -17.29 -12.33 -1.62
CA LEU A 116 -16.12 -13.05 -2.11
C LEU A 116 -14.86 -12.20 -1.99
N ASN A 117 -14.95 -10.93 -2.40
CA ASN A 117 -13.85 -9.97 -2.28
C ASN A 117 -13.44 -9.79 -0.82
N ASP A 118 -14.41 -9.67 0.10
CA ASP A 118 -14.11 -9.50 1.52
C ASP A 118 -13.43 -10.73 2.13
N ILE A 119 -13.86 -11.93 1.76
CA ILE A 119 -13.24 -13.18 2.21
C ILE A 119 -11.82 -13.33 1.66
N VAL A 120 -11.65 -13.21 0.34
CA VAL A 120 -10.35 -13.39 -0.31
C VAL A 120 -9.37 -12.31 0.15
N GLY A 121 -9.81 -11.05 0.15
CA GLY A 121 -9.02 -9.92 0.63
C GLY A 121 -8.57 -10.11 2.08
N THR A 122 -9.48 -10.55 2.97
CA THR A 122 -9.14 -10.83 4.37
C THR A 122 -8.08 -11.93 4.49
N ILE A 123 -8.20 -13.03 3.75
CA ILE A 123 -7.24 -14.14 3.80
C ILE A 123 -5.85 -13.67 3.31
N LEU A 124 -5.81 -12.95 2.18
CA LEU A 124 -4.55 -12.53 1.57
C LEU A 124 -3.83 -11.47 2.42
N HIS A 125 -4.56 -10.48 2.92
CA HIS A 125 -3.97 -9.37 3.68
C HIS A 125 -3.59 -9.79 5.10
N THR A 126 -4.34 -10.69 5.75
CA THR A 126 -3.94 -11.18 7.07
C THR A 126 -2.62 -11.96 7.01
N TRP A 127 -2.38 -12.72 5.92
CA TRP A 127 -1.09 -13.39 5.69
C TRP A 127 0.12 -12.43 5.71
N ILE A 128 -0.06 -11.20 5.21
CA ILE A 128 0.98 -10.16 5.16
C ILE A 128 0.83 -9.12 6.28
N LEU A 129 0.15 -9.48 7.38
CA LEU A 129 -0.06 -8.64 8.55
C LEU A 129 -0.70 -7.27 8.23
N THR A 130 -1.72 -7.29 7.37
CA THR A 130 -2.54 -6.12 7.04
C THR A 130 -4.00 -6.37 7.46
N PRO A 131 -4.63 -5.49 8.28
CA PRO A 131 -6.03 -5.61 8.64
C PRO A 131 -6.92 -5.18 7.46
N TYR A 132 -7.28 -6.15 6.62
CA TYR A 132 -7.94 -5.93 5.31
C TYR A 132 -9.10 -4.94 5.34
N TYR A 133 -10.10 -5.14 6.20
CA TYR A 133 -11.36 -4.42 6.07
C TYR A 133 -11.23 -2.96 6.53
N THR A 134 -10.44 -2.70 7.57
CA THR A 134 -10.15 -1.33 8.02
C THR A 134 -9.27 -0.61 7.00
N TRP A 135 -8.24 -1.28 6.48
CA TRP A 135 -7.42 -0.77 5.38
C TRP A 135 -8.26 -0.49 4.12
N LYS A 136 -9.18 -1.38 3.73
CA LYS A 136 -10.08 -1.19 2.59
C LYS A 136 -10.89 0.10 2.71
N ILE A 137 -11.37 0.42 3.91
CA ILE A 137 -12.21 1.62 4.13
C ILE A 137 -11.38 2.90 3.97
N THR A 138 -10.21 2.97 4.62
CA THR A 138 -9.30 4.12 4.51
C THR A 138 -8.77 4.25 3.09
N HIS A 139 -8.29 3.15 2.51
CA HIS A 139 -7.80 3.10 1.13
C HIS A 139 -8.81 3.57 0.07
N ASN A 140 -10.09 3.20 0.21
CA ASN A 140 -11.15 3.70 -0.67
C ASN A 140 -11.37 5.21 -0.52
N LYS A 141 -11.24 5.75 0.70
CA LYS A 141 -11.34 7.18 0.95
C LYS A 141 -10.11 7.93 0.44
N HIS A 142 -8.93 7.34 0.56
CA HIS A 142 -7.71 7.82 -0.07
C HIS A 142 -7.89 7.94 -1.59
N HIS A 143 -8.24 6.86 -2.30
CA HIS A 143 -8.43 6.89 -3.76
C HIS A 143 -9.51 7.86 -4.25
N LYS A 144 -10.55 8.08 -3.44
CA LYS A 144 -11.60 9.07 -3.75
C LYS A 144 -11.08 10.51 -3.69
N ASN A 145 -10.00 10.76 -2.96
CA ASN A 145 -9.47 12.08 -2.66
C ASN A 145 -7.98 12.22 -3.01
N THR A 146 -7.38 11.30 -3.76
CA THR A 146 -5.96 11.34 -4.14
C THR A 146 -5.59 12.69 -4.75
N GLY A 147 -4.57 13.35 -4.20
CA GLY A 147 -4.10 14.66 -4.64
C GLY A 147 -5.01 15.83 -4.24
N ASN A 148 -6.08 15.59 -3.48
CA ASN A 148 -6.91 16.65 -2.93
C ASN A 148 -6.29 17.17 -1.63
N ILE A 149 -5.82 18.42 -1.66
CA ILE A 149 -5.16 19.09 -0.53
C ILE A 149 -5.97 19.03 0.78
N ASP A 150 -7.29 19.05 0.72
CA ASP A 150 -8.12 19.10 1.92
C ASP A 150 -8.60 17.73 2.37
N LYS A 151 -8.59 16.71 1.50
CA LYS A 151 -9.31 15.44 1.73
C LYS A 151 -8.48 14.18 1.55
N ASP A 152 -7.30 14.25 0.96
CA ASP A 152 -6.39 13.11 0.88
C ASP A 152 -6.03 12.66 2.32
N GLU A 153 -5.88 11.35 2.49
CA GLU A 153 -5.51 10.74 3.77
C GLU A 153 -4.00 10.67 3.98
N ILE A 154 -3.21 10.69 2.90
CA ILE A 154 -1.78 10.37 2.93
C ILE A 154 -0.93 11.59 2.58
N PHE A 155 -1.29 12.34 1.54
CA PHE A 155 -0.50 13.48 1.08
C PHE A 155 -1.34 14.75 0.90
N TYR A 156 -1.08 15.74 1.74
CA TYR A 156 -1.57 17.10 1.57
C TYR A 156 -0.51 18.11 2.00
N PRO A 157 -0.32 19.20 1.26
CA PRO A 157 0.50 20.31 1.72
C PRO A 157 -0.14 20.91 2.97
N GLN A 158 0.62 21.00 4.06
CA GLN A 158 0.17 21.61 5.31
C GLN A 158 0.00 23.12 5.09
N ARG A 159 -1.25 23.59 4.95
CA ARG A 159 -1.55 25.02 4.87
C ARG A 159 -1.49 25.64 6.27
N GLY A 160 -0.33 26.18 6.65
CA GLY A 160 -0.18 27.12 7.78
C GLY A 160 -0.77 26.66 9.12
N SER A 161 -0.87 25.35 9.36
CA SER A 161 -1.36 24.79 10.61
C SER A 161 -0.26 24.84 11.68
N PRO A 162 -0.56 25.12 12.96
CA PRO A 162 0.38 25.01 14.07
C PRO A 162 0.76 23.55 14.42
N PHE A 163 0.27 22.58 13.65
CA PHE A 163 0.48 21.15 13.91
C PHE A 163 1.63 20.61 13.06
N GLU A 164 2.85 20.95 13.47
CA GLU A 164 4.05 20.28 12.98
C GLU A 164 4.03 18.84 13.49
N PRO A 165 4.07 17.81 12.61
CA PRO A 165 4.27 16.44 13.06
C PRO A 165 5.54 16.40 13.92
N SER A 166 5.52 15.61 14.99
CA SER A 166 6.73 15.45 15.77
C SER A 166 7.84 14.90 14.86
N LEU A 167 9.09 15.28 15.10
CA LEU A 167 10.23 14.76 14.35
C LEU A 167 10.23 13.22 14.31
N ILE A 168 9.70 12.58 15.36
CA ILE A 168 9.55 11.13 15.46
C ILE A 168 8.51 10.64 14.46
N ASP A 169 7.34 11.27 14.38
CA ASP A 169 6.27 10.85 13.48
C ASP A 169 6.69 11.01 12.01
N ASP A 170 7.41 12.08 11.68
CA ASP A 170 7.95 12.29 10.34
C ASP A 170 9.00 11.22 10.00
N ILE A 171 9.99 10.99 10.87
CA ILE A 171 11.02 9.96 10.64
C ILE A 171 10.39 8.56 10.50
N LEU A 172 9.54 8.15 11.44
CA LEU A 172 8.98 6.80 11.45
C LEU A 172 8.10 6.53 10.23
N SER A 173 7.36 7.54 9.76
CA SER A 173 6.49 7.44 8.58
C SER A 173 7.22 7.11 7.29
N TRP A 174 8.48 7.52 7.16
CA TRP A 174 9.29 7.32 5.95
C TRP A 174 10.31 6.18 6.04
N LEU A 175 10.50 5.59 7.22
CA LEU A 175 11.43 4.46 7.36
C LEU A 175 10.90 3.21 6.64
N PRO A 176 11.71 2.54 5.80
CA PRO A 176 11.30 1.30 5.13
C PRO A 176 10.77 0.26 6.11
N GLY A 177 9.60 -0.30 5.81
CA GLY A 177 8.90 -1.30 6.62
C GLY A 177 8.21 -0.70 7.85
N ILE A 178 8.93 0.10 8.63
CA ILE A 178 8.42 0.75 9.85
C ILE A 178 7.26 1.69 9.52
N GLY A 179 7.39 2.53 8.48
CA GLY A 179 6.36 3.50 8.09
C GLY A 179 5.01 2.86 7.81
N TRP A 180 5.00 1.68 7.19
CA TRP A 180 3.78 0.92 6.94
C TRP A 180 3.07 0.49 8.23
N PHE A 181 3.80 -0.11 9.17
CA PHE A 181 3.22 -0.52 10.45
C PHE A 181 2.86 0.66 11.34
N TYR A 182 3.65 1.75 11.27
CA TYR A 182 3.34 3.00 11.93
C TYR A 182 2.02 3.59 11.41
N TYR A 183 1.82 3.62 10.08
CA TYR A 183 0.56 4.01 9.45
C TYR A 183 -0.63 3.15 9.91
N LEU A 184 -0.46 1.83 10.00
CA LEU A 184 -1.55 0.97 10.47
C LEU A 184 -1.97 1.29 11.91
N LEU A 185 -1.04 1.70 12.77
CA LEU A 185 -1.29 2.00 14.18
C LEU A 185 -1.77 3.44 14.42
N ASN A 186 -1.21 4.41 13.71
CA ASN A 186 -1.35 5.84 14.01
C ASN A 186 -1.96 6.66 12.85
N GLY A 187 -1.99 6.13 11.63
CA GLY A 187 -2.31 6.91 10.44
C GLY A 187 -1.24 7.97 10.13
N TYR A 188 -1.57 8.93 9.27
CA TYR A 188 -0.71 10.07 8.96
C TYR A 188 -1.28 11.36 9.58
N SER A 189 -0.40 12.17 10.18
CA SER A 189 -0.79 13.43 10.83
C SER A 189 -1.23 14.51 9.83
N PRO A 190 -2.34 15.25 10.06
CA PRO A 190 -3.13 15.29 11.29
C PRO A 190 -4.36 14.37 11.30
N ARG A 191 -4.55 13.51 10.29
CA ARG A 191 -5.69 12.59 10.19
C ARG A 191 -5.30 11.21 10.74
N THR A 192 -5.08 11.14 12.04
CA THR A 192 -4.69 9.90 12.71
C THR A 192 -5.81 8.87 12.70
N ILE A 193 -5.44 7.60 12.55
CA ILE A 193 -6.37 6.48 12.54
C ILE A 193 -5.68 5.20 12.99
N ASN A 194 -6.31 4.47 13.91
CA ASN A 194 -5.85 3.16 14.30
C ASN A 194 -6.65 2.07 13.59
N HIS A 195 -6.02 1.36 12.66
CA HIS A 195 -6.65 0.30 11.86
C HIS A 195 -7.01 -0.94 12.68
N PHE A 196 -6.55 -1.04 13.93
CA PHE A 196 -6.87 -2.13 14.86
C PHE A 196 -7.96 -1.73 15.88
N ASN A 197 -8.40 -0.47 15.88
CA ASN A 197 -9.47 0.00 16.73
C ASN A 197 -10.81 -0.01 15.97
N PRO A 198 -11.72 -0.98 16.21
CA PRO A 198 -13.00 -1.04 15.49
C PRO A 198 -13.95 0.11 15.83
N PHE A 199 -13.66 0.87 16.89
CA PHE A 199 -14.46 1.99 17.37
C PHE A 199 -14.05 3.34 16.77
N GLU A 200 -13.08 3.36 15.84
CA GLU A 200 -12.81 4.57 15.07
C GLU A 200 -14.11 5.07 14.39
N PRO A 201 -14.40 6.38 14.39
CA PRO A 201 -15.64 6.91 13.82
C PRO A 201 -15.90 6.51 12.36
N ILE A 202 -14.83 6.25 11.60
CA ILE A 202 -14.90 5.80 10.21
C ILE A 202 -15.34 4.32 10.06
N PHE A 203 -15.18 3.50 11.10
CA PHE A 203 -15.43 2.06 11.10
C PHE A 203 -16.73 1.66 11.82
N TYR A 204 -17.16 2.45 12.81
CA TYR A 204 -18.22 2.12 13.77
C TYR A 204 -19.61 1.85 13.16
N ASN A 205 -19.94 2.40 11.98
CA ASN A 205 -21.29 2.31 11.41
C ASN A 205 -21.55 0.99 10.66
N ARG A 206 -21.99 1.04 9.38
CA ARG A 206 -22.39 -0.11 8.55
C ARG A 206 -21.29 -1.16 8.30
N ASN A 207 -20.09 -0.93 8.82
CA ASN A 207 -18.89 -1.70 8.55
C ASN A 207 -18.47 -2.61 9.72
N LEU A 208 -19.08 -2.44 10.90
CA LEU A 208 -18.57 -3.06 12.14
C LEU A 208 -18.42 -4.58 12.03
N LEU A 209 -19.38 -5.27 11.40
CA LEU A 209 -19.30 -6.73 11.22
C LEU A 209 -18.07 -7.13 10.39
N GLY A 210 -17.86 -6.49 9.24
CA GLY A 210 -16.72 -6.78 8.37
C GLY A 210 -15.38 -6.44 9.02
N VAL A 211 -15.34 -5.31 9.75
CA VAL A 211 -14.18 -4.90 10.57
C VAL A 211 -13.88 -5.95 11.64
N SER A 212 -14.88 -6.36 12.43
CA SER A 212 -14.71 -7.37 13.47
C SER A 212 -14.25 -8.73 12.91
N CYS A 213 -14.83 -9.19 11.79
CA CYS A 213 -14.41 -10.42 11.14
C CYS A 213 -12.95 -10.34 10.64
N SER A 214 -12.56 -9.22 10.03
CA SER A 214 -11.19 -9.01 9.54
C SER A 214 -10.16 -8.92 10.67
N LEU A 215 -10.49 -8.25 11.78
CA LEU A 215 -9.62 -8.18 12.95
C LEU A 215 -9.52 -9.53 13.66
N LEU A 216 -10.61 -10.31 13.73
CA LEU A 216 -10.58 -11.66 14.26
C LEU A 216 -9.68 -12.57 13.40
N ALA A 217 -9.77 -12.48 12.07
CA ALA A 217 -8.88 -13.20 11.17
C ALA A 217 -7.41 -12.79 11.35
N TYR A 218 -7.14 -11.50 11.56
CA TYR A 218 -5.81 -10.99 11.88
C TYR A 218 -5.26 -11.59 13.18
N VAL A 219 -6.06 -11.60 14.26
CA VAL A 219 -5.70 -12.24 15.53
C VAL A 219 -5.44 -13.74 15.35
N GLY A 220 -6.29 -14.42 14.57
CA GLY A 220 -6.12 -15.83 14.22
C GLY A 220 -4.81 -16.10 13.48
N MET A 221 -4.41 -15.22 12.56
CA MET A 221 -3.13 -15.30 11.86
C MET A 221 -1.95 -15.10 12.84
N CYS A 222 -1.99 -14.07 13.69
CA CYS A 222 -0.96 -13.86 14.71
C CYS A 222 -0.84 -15.06 15.67
N TYR A 223 -1.96 -15.65 16.07
CA TYR A 223 -1.96 -16.86 16.89
C TYR A 223 -1.36 -18.05 16.14
N SER A 224 -1.68 -18.22 14.85
CA SER A 224 -1.10 -19.27 14.01
C SER A 224 0.43 -19.10 13.86
N MET A 225 0.91 -17.87 13.71
CA MET A 225 2.34 -17.55 13.70
C MET A 225 3.00 -17.86 15.04
N TYR A 226 2.34 -17.54 16.16
CA TYR A 226 2.83 -17.89 17.50
C TYR A 226 2.97 -19.41 17.66
N LEU A 227 1.95 -20.19 17.28
CA LEU A 227 2.00 -21.65 17.31
C LEU A 227 3.13 -22.21 16.42
N TYR A 228 3.32 -21.63 15.23
CA TYR A 228 4.44 -21.97 14.35
C TYR A 228 5.79 -21.66 15.02
N GLY A 229 5.94 -20.49 15.64
CA GLY A 229 7.14 -20.09 16.38
C GLY A 229 7.45 -21.03 17.56
N CYS A 230 6.42 -21.49 18.28
CA CYS A 230 6.58 -22.49 19.34
C CYS A 230 6.98 -23.88 18.81
N SER A 231 6.50 -24.26 17.62
CA SER A 231 6.72 -25.61 17.07
C SER A 231 8.03 -25.73 16.29
N PHE A 232 8.40 -24.68 15.55
CA PHE A 232 9.53 -24.69 14.61
C PHE A 232 10.61 -23.65 14.96
N GLY A 233 10.41 -22.85 16.00
CA GLY A 233 11.36 -21.83 16.46
C GLY A 233 11.05 -20.43 15.92
N PHE A 234 11.10 -19.44 16.81
CA PHE A 234 10.85 -18.02 16.47
C PHE A 234 11.83 -17.47 15.43
N MET A 235 13.08 -17.91 15.41
CA MET A 235 14.03 -17.48 14.38
C MET A 235 13.64 -17.95 12.99
N ASN A 236 12.99 -19.12 12.86
CA ASN A 236 12.45 -19.57 11.59
C ASN A 236 11.22 -18.75 11.18
N LEU A 237 10.34 -18.38 12.13
CA LEU A 237 9.24 -17.45 11.85
C LEU A 237 9.77 -16.10 11.32
N VAL A 238 10.81 -15.57 11.98
CA VAL A 238 11.45 -14.32 11.57
C VAL A 238 12.05 -14.45 10.18
N ALA A 239 12.90 -15.45 9.96
CA ALA A 239 13.65 -15.60 8.71
C ALA A 239 12.77 -15.96 7.51
N TYR A 240 11.78 -16.85 7.68
CA TYR A 240 10.95 -17.31 6.57
C TYR A 240 9.73 -16.43 6.30
N HIS A 241 9.25 -15.68 7.29
CA HIS A 241 7.99 -14.94 7.16
C HIS A 241 8.09 -13.46 7.53
N LEU A 242 8.56 -13.10 8.73
CA LEU A 242 8.51 -11.69 9.18
C LEU A 242 9.47 -10.77 8.44
N ILE A 243 10.67 -11.22 8.05
CA ILE A 243 11.58 -10.41 7.23
C ILE A 243 11.00 -10.20 5.81
N PRO A 244 10.48 -11.23 5.11
CA PRO A 244 9.72 -11.00 3.88
C PRO A 244 8.53 -10.04 4.02
N VAL A 245 7.76 -10.13 5.11
CA VAL A 245 6.68 -9.16 5.42
C VAL A 245 7.25 -7.76 5.58
N PHE A 246 8.40 -7.60 6.25
CA PHE A 246 9.06 -6.31 6.40
C PHE A 246 9.52 -5.71 5.05
N LEU A 247 9.98 -6.54 4.10
CA LEU A 247 10.32 -6.07 2.76
C LEU A 247 9.08 -5.70 1.93
N PHE A 248 7.99 -6.46 2.04
CA PHE A 248 6.68 -6.04 1.50
C PHE A 248 6.27 -4.67 2.07
N ALA A 249 6.35 -4.50 3.39
CA ALA A 249 6.02 -3.26 4.08
C ALA A 249 6.92 -2.10 3.62
N SER A 250 8.19 -2.38 3.31
CA SER A 250 9.11 -1.41 2.69
C SER A 250 8.64 -0.97 1.30
N TYR A 251 8.17 -1.91 0.47
CA TYR A 251 7.57 -1.56 -0.81
C TYR A 251 6.33 -0.68 -0.65
N MET A 252 5.51 -0.89 0.39
CA MET A 252 4.34 -0.04 0.61
C MET A 252 4.73 1.42 0.85
N VAL A 253 5.77 1.67 1.67
CA VAL A 253 6.28 3.03 1.88
C VAL A 253 6.78 3.64 0.56
N ILE A 254 7.57 2.89 -0.21
CA ILE A 254 8.15 3.35 -1.49
C ILE A 254 7.07 3.63 -2.53
N ILE A 255 6.13 2.71 -2.73
CA ILE A 255 5.05 2.85 -3.72
C ILE A 255 4.18 4.04 -3.37
N THR A 256 3.85 4.20 -2.09
CA THR A 256 3.05 5.33 -1.61
C THR A 256 3.81 6.64 -1.82
N MET A 257 5.10 6.71 -1.54
CA MET A 257 5.91 7.89 -1.87
C MET A 257 5.85 8.22 -3.37
N LEU A 258 6.15 7.24 -4.24
CA LEU A 258 6.21 7.43 -5.69
C LEU A 258 4.86 7.82 -6.31
N HIS A 259 3.74 7.37 -5.75
CA HIS A 259 2.41 7.75 -6.24
C HIS A 259 2.04 9.22 -5.93
N HIS A 260 2.77 9.86 -5.03
CA HIS A 260 2.38 11.15 -4.46
C HIS A 260 3.44 12.24 -4.57
N THR A 261 4.66 11.89 -4.94
CA THR A 261 5.69 12.84 -5.31
C THR A 261 5.75 12.94 -6.83
N GLU A 262 5.45 14.11 -7.39
CA GLU A 262 5.91 14.45 -8.73
C GLU A 262 7.45 14.55 -8.65
N LEU A 263 8.16 13.55 -9.18
CA LEU A 263 9.61 13.59 -9.36
C LEU A 263 9.99 14.38 -10.63
#